data_AF-A0A7J6WQ83-F1
#
_entry.id   AF-A0A7J6WQ83-F1
#
_cell.length_a   1.000
_cell.length_b   1.000
_cell.length_c   1.000
_cell.angle_alpha   90.00
_cell.angle_beta   90.00
_cell.angle_gamma   90.00
#
_symmetry.space_group_name_H-M   'P 1'
#
loop_
_entity.id
_entity.type
_entity.pdbx_description
1 polymer ?
#
loop_
_entity_poly.entity_id
_entity_poly.type
_entity_poly.pdbx_seq_one_letter_code
_entity_poly.pdbx_strand_id
1 'polypeptide(L)' 'LYREALRRAKYIGHKQNNTALIVDMVRQQFKKHMHETDPEKILKLKDDAARGLINHMLIESENMTGRKFSSKS' A
#
# COMPACT_ATOMS: atom_id res chain seq x y z
N LEU A 1 -5.40 -7.24 -5.17
CA LEU A 1 -4.22 -6.54 -4.62
C LEU A 1 -3.75 -5.38 -5.50
N TYR A 2 -3.29 -5.61 -6.73
CA TYR A 2 -2.79 -4.54 -7.61
C TYR A 2 -3.78 -3.39 -7.85
N ARG A 3 -5.04 -3.69 -8.18
CA ARG A 3 -6.08 -2.66 -8.40
C ARG A 3 -6.36 -1.82 -7.15
N GLU A 4 -6.41 -2.47 -5.99
CA GLU A 4 -6.61 -1.78 -4.70
C GLU A 4 -5.40 -0.92 -4.34
N ALA A 5 -4.18 -1.41 -4.55
CA ALA A 5 -2.96 -0.63 -4.35
C ALA A 5 -2.92 0.61 -5.24
N LEU A 6 -3.33 0.49 -6.51
CA LEU A 6 -3.44 1.63 -7.42
C LEU A 6 -4.55 2.61 -7.03
N ARG A 7 -5.73 2.11 -6.62
CA ARG A 7 -6.82 2.98 -6.15
C ARG A 7 -6.35 3.79 -4.95
N ARG A 8 -5.67 3.13 -4.01
CA ARG A 8 -5.14 3.78 -2.81
C ARG A 8 -4.03 4.77 -3.14
N ALA A 9 -3.07 4.40 -3.98
CA ALA A 9 -2.00 5.28 -4.46
C ALA A 9 -2.56 6.56 -5.10
N LYS A 10 -3.61 6.45 -5.92
CA LYS A 10 -4.28 7.62 -6.51
C LYS A 10 -4.88 8.54 -5.47
N TYR A 11 -5.55 7.97 -4.48
CA TYR A 11 -6.16 8.72 -3.39
C TYR A 11 -5.10 9.46 -2.55
N ILE A 12 -4.02 8.77 -2.17
CA ILE A 12 -2.91 9.34 -1.39
C ILE A 12 -2.25 10.47 -2.18
N GLY A 13 -1.90 10.19 -3.42
CA GLY A 13 -1.16 11.16 -4.21
C GLY A 13 -2.00 12.36 -4.62
N HIS A 14 -3.32 12.23 -4.67
CA HIS A 14 -4.22 13.38 -4.84
C HIS A 14 -4.16 14.30 -3.60
N LYS A 15 -4.10 13.74 -2.38
CA LYS A 15 -3.94 14.54 -1.15
C LYS A 15 -2.58 15.25 -1.08
N GLN A 16 -1.53 14.67 -1.65
CA GLN A 16 -0.16 15.15 -1.57
C GLN A 16 0.35 15.84 -2.85
N ASN A 17 -0.51 16.05 -3.86
CA ASN A 17 -0.15 16.58 -5.19
C ASN A 17 0.99 15.82 -5.91
N ASN A 18 1.15 14.53 -5.64
CA ASN A 18 2.22 13.67 -6.19
C ASN A 18 1.68 12.33 -6.75
N THR A 19 0.42 12.30 -7.19
CA THR A 19 -0.29 11.14 -7.74
C THR A 19 0.53 10.32 -8.72
N ALA A 20 1.16 10.96 -9.71
CA ALA A 20 1.92 10.25 -10.74
C ALA A 20 3.07 9.42 -10.13
N LEU A 21 3.84 10.02 -9.22
CA LEU A 21 4.99 9.38 -8.57
C LEU A 21 4.56 8.17 -7.74
N ILE A 22 3.53 8.31 -6.89
CA ILE A 22 3.08 7.21 -6.03
C ILE A 22 2.48 6.07 -6.86
N VAL A 23 1.70 6.40 -7.89
CA VAL A 23 1.13 5.40 -8.80
C VAL A 23 2.22 4.65 -9.55
N ASP A 24 3.23 5.35 -10.06
CA ASP A 24 4.34 4.74 -10.79
C ASP A 24 5.21 3.88 -9.88
N MET A 25 5.44 4.28 -8.64
CA MET A 25 6.13 3.45 -7.65
C MET A 25 5.42 2.11 -7.43
N VAL A 26 4.08 2.13 -7.28
CA VAL A 26 3.29 0.88 -7.16
C VAL A 26 3.42 0.05 -8.44
N ARG A 27 3.30 0.65 -9.62
CA ARG A 27 3.45 -0.07 -10.90
C ARG A 27 4.81 -0.73 -11.02
N GLN A 28 5.89 -0.01 -10.68
CA GLN A 28 7.25 -0.50 -10.77
C GLN A 28 7.49 -1.69 -9.82
N GLN A 29 6.98 -1.64 -8.58
CA GLN A 29 7.11 -2.76 -7.64
C GLN A 29 6.43 -4.03 -8.15
N PHE A 30 5.21 -3.91 -8.69
CA PHE A 30 4.52 -5.05 -9.27
C PHE A 30 5.22 -5.56 -10.54
N LYS A 31 5.74 -4.67 -11.39
CA LYS A 31 6.48 -5.04 -12.61
C LYS A 31 7.79 -5.76 -12.27
N LYS A 32 8.52 -5.31 -11.24
CA LYS A 32 9.79 -5.89 -10.79
C LYS A 32 9.65 -7.38 -10.44
N HIS A 33 8.52 -7.76 -9.85
CA HIS A 33 8.26 -9.12 -9.41
C HIS A 33 7.27 -9.88 -10.32
N MET A 34 7.02 -9.39 -11.54
CA MET A 34 6.04 -9.97 -12.47
C MET A 34 6.41 -11.39 -12.94
N HIS A 35 7.69 -11.72 -12.94
CA HIS A 35 8.22 -13.02 -13.37
C HIS A 35 8.64 -13.93 -12.22
N GLU A 36 8.29 -13.58 -10.97
CA GLU A 36 8.58 -14.46 -9.85
C GLU A 36 7.74 -15.72 -9.94
N THR A 37 8.40 -16.88 -9.82
CA THR A 37 7.77 -18.21 -9.87
C THR A 37 7.83 -18.93 -8.53
N ASP A 38 8.63 -18.44 -7.59
CA ASP A 38 8.75 -19.01 -6.24
C ASP A 38 7.47 -18.72 -5.43
N PRO A 39 6.71 -19.77 -5.04
CA PRO A 39 5.45 -19.60 -4.34
C PRO A 39 5.58 -18.92 -2.97
N GLU A 40 6.66 -19.18 -2.23
CA GLU A 40 6.88 -18.59 -0.90
C GLU A 40 7.17 -17.09 -1.02
N LYS A 41 8.02 -16.72 -1.98
CA LYS A 41 8.33 -15.32 -2.28
C LYS A 41 7.11 -14.55 -2.77
N ILE A 42 6.29 -15.15 -3.65
CA ILE A 42 5.03 -14.55 -4.11
C ILE A 42 4.08 -14.32 -2.94
N LEU A 43 3.95 -15.31 -2.03
CA LEU A 43 3.10 -15.17 -0.85
C LEU A 43 3.57 -14.02 0.05
N LYS A 44 4.87 -13.99 0.34
CA LYS A 44 5.48 -12.92 1.14
C LYS A 44 5.26 -11.54 0.51
N LEU A 45 5.47 -11.39 -0.79
CA LEU A 45 5.23 -10.13 -1.51
C LEU A 45 3.77 -9.69 -1.45
N LYS A 46 2.82 -10.65 -1.53
CA LYS A 46 1.39 -10.36 -1.38
C LYS A 46 1.05 -9.91 0.05
N ASP A 47 1.58 -10.59 1.06
CA ASP A 47 1.37 -10.26 2.46
C ASP A 47 1.95 -8.88 2.80
N ASP A 48 3.16 -8.58 2.34
CA ASP A 48 3.80 -7.29 2.56
C ASP A 48 3.01 -6.15 1.91
N ALA A 49 2.52 -6.35 0.68
CA ALA A 49 1.65 -5.37 0.02
C ALA A 49 0.28 -5.22 0.71
N ALA A 50 -0.30 -6.31 1.24
CA ALA A 50 -1.55 -6.25 2.01
C ALA A 50 -1.35 -5.49 3.33
N ARG A 51 -0.28 -5.77 4.07
CA ARG A 51 0.11 -5.03 5.28
C ARG A 51 0.33 -3.56 4.99
N GLY A 52 1.03 -3.22 3.90
CA GLY A 52 1.23 -1.84 3.48
C GLY A 52 -0.09 -1.08 3.27
N LEU A 53 -1.09 -1.73 2.65
CA LEU A 53 -2.41 -1.14 2.48
C LEU A 53 -3.15 -0.95 3.81
N ILE A 54 -3.12 -1.97 4.68
CA ILE A 54 -3.77 -1.92 6.00
C ILE A 54 -3.14 -0.82 6.86
N ASN A 55 -1.82 -0.75 6.93
CA ASN A 55 -1.11 0.28 7.69
C ASN A 55 -1.51 1.68 7.24
N HIS A 56 -1.61 1.91 5.93
CA HIS A 56 -2.07 3.19 5.41
C HIS A 56 -3.54 3.46 5.75
N MET A 57 -4.42 2.43 5.71
CA MET A 57 -5.82 2.57 6.14
C MET A 57 -5.95 2.94 7.61
N LEU A 58 -5.15 2.34 8.47
CA LEU A 58 -5.13 2.62 9.90
C LEU A 58 -4.64 4.05 10.18
N ILE A 59 -3.49 4.45 9.62
CA ILE A 59 -2.95 5.82 9.79
C ILE A 59 -3.96 6.87 9.31
N GLU A 60 -4.63 6.62 8.18
CA GLU A 60 -5.68 7.52 7.72
C GLU A 60 -6.87 7.58 8.68
N SER A 61 -7.32 6.43 9.18
CA SER A 61 -8.41 6.37 10.17
C SER A 61 -8.06 7.12 11.45
N GLU A 62 -6.82 7.03 11.91
CA GLU A 62 -6.31 7.79 13.06
C GLU A 62 -6.35 9.30 12.78
N ASN A 63 -5.87 9.71 11.60
CA ASN A 63 -5.88 11.12 11.19
C ASN A 63 -7.31 11.70 11.07
N MET A 64 -8.29 10.89 10.62
CA MET A 64 -9.68 11.35 10.49
C MET A 64 -10.44 11.38 11.82
N THR A 65 -10.14 10.46 12.74
CA THR A 65 -10.89 10.34 14.01
C THR A 65 -10.21 11.07 15.18
N GLY A 66 -8.96 11.51 15.03
CA GLY A 66 -8.17 12.15 16.09
C GLY A 66 -7.81 11.21 17.25
N ARG A 67 -8.22 9.93 17.19
CA ARG A 67 -7.87 8.89 18.15
C ARG A 67 -6.69 8.10 17.63
N LYS A 68 -5.54 8.20 18.31
CA LYS A 68 -4.46 7.23 18.13
C LYS A 68 -4.97 5.87 18.58
N PHE A 69 -4.90 4.84 17.73
CA PHE A 69 -5.05 3.47 18.20
C PHE A 69 -3.83 3.21 19.08
N SER A 70 -4.02 3.30 20.39
CA SER A 70 -2.99 2.95 21.37
C SER A 70 -2.54 1.52 21.06
N SER A 71 -1.34 1.38 20.50
CA SER A 71 -0.63 0.12 20.44
C SER A 71 -0.33 -0.27 21.88
N LYS A 72 -1.20 -1.06 22.49
CA LYS A 72 -0.84 -1.78 23.70
C LYS A 72 0.30 -2.73 23.33
N SER A 73 1.48 -2.43 23.86
CA SER A 73 2.65 -3.30 23.93
C SER A 73 2.34 -4.62 24.61
#